data_AF-F8DA99-F1
#
_entry.id   AF-F8DA99-F1
#
_cell.length_a   1.000
_cell.length_b   1.000
_cell.length_c   1.000
_cell.angle_alpha   90.00
_cell.angle_beta   90.00
_cell.angle_gamma   90.00
#
_symmetry.space_group_name_H-M   'P 1'
#
loop_
_entity.id
_entity.type
_entity.pdbx_description
1 polymer ?
#
loop_
_entity_poly.entity_id
_entity_poly.type
_entity_poly.pdbx_seq_one_letter_code
_entity_poly.pdbx_strand_id
1 'polypeptide(L)'
;MGDEKLTIAVRFFGGAGNYTDVLERFCKHVLADSPSEAAAIDWIRSNTRATSDDGIRRRLAFLERIGLLEIESGRIRLTQRGMEWLSETDPAVLYELLAEHVRGFDTILEALLDGPKTDAELGDAIESEHAEVDWNDAAGPAQHRGWLQSLGYVERSDGVNSLTDPGRELARRRTSDAPDLERGEFYTQSELEAVLDTSFGAYIKGINPRTDENGDLEFVVVKAREDGPYADDLADERFTYIGEGLPEKGDQRRTAANNALVEQAERSTVPVYFFYHPADRDDLRYEGLVDVVDAEYVSRDGRMVYEFTMERLDLEHPAAFQTLAASVTDEADDDTEEPALTDADEDYTTVQRRVRSSAFRSEVKSAYEHRCAICGAARKAPDGTRDIEAAHIYPKRENGRDTIRNGLALCRLHHWAFDAGWLAISDDYRVLVADRPNLEGYEEFAALENEALKLPTDENKRPHAAFLAAHRERHGFE
;
A
#
# COMPACT_ATOMS: atom_id res chain seq x y z
N MET A 1 -9.35 -10.09 27.94
CA MET A 1 -9.58 -8.93 28.83
C MET A 1 -8.77 -7.83 28.19
N GLY A 2 -9.44 -6.92 27.46
CA GLY A 2 -8.77 -5.99 26.53
C GLY A 2 -7.72 -5.18 27.27
N ASP A 3 -6.47 -5.30 26.85
CA ASP A 3 -5.36 -4.67 27.56
C ASP A 3 -5.41 -3.17 27.28
N GLU A 4 -5.70 -2.38 28.31
CA GLU A 4 -5.89 -0.93 28.17
C GLU A 4 -4.56 -0.29 27.71
N LYS A 5 -4.61 0.51 26.63
CA LYS A 5 -3.44 1.25 26.13
C LYS A 5 -2.88 2.14 27.24
N LEU A 6 -1.56 2.20 27.34
CA LEU A 6 -0.88 3.12 28.24
C LEU A 6 -1.20 4.56 27.86
N THR A 7 -1.41 5.39 28.87
CA THR A 7 -1.55 6.84 28.70
C THR A 7 -0.22 7.47 28.27
N ILE A 8 0.91 7.06 28.87
CA ILE A 8 2.19 7.73 28.66
C ILE A 8 3.28 6.74 28.28
N ALA A 9 3.96 7.03 27.15
CA ALA A 9 5.17 6.32 26.75
C ALA A 9 6.28 6.49 27.81
N VAL A 10 7.01 5.42 28.10
CA VAL A 10 8.18 5.51 28.98
C VAL A 10 9.41 5.88 28.15
N ARG A 11 10.09 6.98 28.52
CA ARG A 11 11.38 7.35 27.89
C ARG A 11 12.42 6.23 27.99
N PHE A 12 13.19 6.01 26.93
CA PHE A 12 14.33 5.11 26.99
C PHE A 12 15.65 5.84 27.29
N PHE A 13 16.76 5.10 27.32
CA PHE A 13 18.10 5.64 27.57
C PHE A 13 18.65 6.32 26.31
N GLY A 14 19.60 7.26 26.47
CA GLY A 14 20.27 7.94 25.34
C GLY A 14 19.94 9.43 25.20
N GLY A 15 18.82 9.89 25.79
CA GLY A 15 18.30 11.24 25.56
C GLY A 15 17.32 11.26 24.39
N ALA A 16 16.49 12.30 24.28
CA ALA A 16 15.51 12.41 23.20
C ALA A 16 16.22 12.42 21.84
N GLY A 17 15.74 11.62 20.88
CA GLY A 17 16.38 11.43 19.58
C GLY A 17 17.45 10.32 19.53
N ASN A 18 17.71 9.61 20.63
CA ASN A 18 18.77 8.60 20.71
C ASN A 18 18.30 7.33 21.46
N TYR A 19 17.00 7.08 21.50
CA TYR A 19 16.45 5.88 22.15
C TYR A 19 16.75 4.62 21.34
N THR A 20 16.57 4.70 20.03
CA THR A 20 16.72 3.60 19.06
C THR A 20 18.16 3.06 19.04
N ASP A 21 19.20 3.90 19.00
CA ASP A 21 20.60 3.43 19.00
C ASP A 21 20.98 2.65 20.28
N VAL A 22 20.43 3.05 21.42
CA VAL A 22 20.67 2.34 22.69
C VAL A 22 19.87 1.05 22.73
N LEU A 23 18.62 1.10 22.26
CA LEU A 23 17.71 -0.02 22.20
C LEU A 23 18.22 -1.11 21.24
N GLU A 24 18.72 -0.74 20.07
CA GLU A 24 19.27 -1.67 19.07
C GLU A 24 20.46 -2.44 19.65
N ARG A 25 21.39 -1.75 20.30
CA ARG A 25 22.53 -2.40 20.98
C ARG A 25 22.09 -3.33 22.10
N PHE A 26 21.04 -2.95 22.84
CA PHE A 26 20.48 -3.79 23.89
C PHE A 26 19.81 -5.03 23.29
N CYS A 27 19.00 -4.88 22.24
CA CYS A 27 18.34 -5.98 21.56
C CYS A 27 19.35 -6.94 20.92
N LYS A 28 20.47 -6.47 20.37
CA LYS A 28 21.58 -7.33 19.92
C LYS A 28 22.15 -8.18 21.06
N HIS A 29 22.32 -7.60 22.24
CA HIS A 29 22.76 -8.35 23.42
C HIS A 29 21.71 -9.37 23.89
N VAL A 30 20.43 -8.98 23.88
CA VAL A 30 19.32 -9.88 24.22
C VAL A 30 19.26 -11.07 23.26
N LEU A 31 19.38 -10.82 21.95
CA LEU A 31 19.39 -11.85 20.91
C LEU A 31 20.57 -12.81 21.07
N ALA A 32 21.76 -12.30 21.38
CA ALA A 32 22.97 -13.10 21.52
C ALA A 32 22.97 -13.97 22.79
N ASP A 33 22.56 -13.40 23.94
CA ASP A 33 22.86 -13.96 25.25
C ASP A 33 21.63 -14.44 26.04
N SER A 34 20.41 -14.06 25.62
CA SER A 34 19.16 -14.30 26.38
C SER A 34 19.36 -14.02 27.88
N PRO A 35 19.69 -12.78 28.27
CA PRO A 35 20.16 -12.46 29.61
C PRO A 35 19.08 -12.70 30.67
N SER A 36 19.49 -12.95 31.90
CA SER A 36 18.59 -12.81 33.05
C SER A 36 18.32 -11.32 33.32
N GLU A 37 17.28 -11.01 34.11
CA GLU A 37 16.99 -9.62 34.50
C GLU A 37 18.22 -8.94 35.13
N ALA A 38 18.93 -9.63 36.02
CA ALA A 38 20.14 -9.11 36.65
C ALA A 38 21.24 -8.79 35.62
N ALA A 39 21.47 -9.68 34.65
CA ALA A 39 22.45 -9.46 33.59
C ALA A 39 22.05 -8.33 32.65
N ALA A 40 20.76 -8.18 32.35
CA ALA A 40 20.25 -7.06 31.54
C ALA A 40 20.39 -5.71 32.29
N ILE A 41 20.12 -5.68 33.60
CA ILE A 41 20.35 -4.51 34.45
C ILE A 41 21.83 -4.11 34.44
N ASP A 42 22.73 -5.09 34.61
CA ASP A 42 24.17 -4.85 34.57
C ASP A 42 24.61 -4.32 33.20
N TRP A 43 24.14 -4.93 32.10
CA TRP A 43 24.44 -4.47 30.75
C TRP A 43 23.99 -3.02 30.55
N ILE A 44 22.76 -2.67 30.96
CA ILE A 44 22.22 -1.32 30.82
C ILE A 44 23.04 -0.31 31.63
N ARG A 45 23.47 -0.65 32.86
CA ARG A 45 24.35 0.20 33.68
C ARG A 45 25.71 0.42 33.03
N SER A 46 26.27 -0.60 32.40
CA SER A 46 27.58 -0.50 31.74
C SER A 46 27.54 0.27 30.42
N ASN A 47 26.39 0.30 29.73
CA ASN A 47 26.26 0.88 28.39
C ASN A 47 25.49 2.21 28.36
N THR A 48 24.98 2.67 29.51
CA THR A 48 24.20 3.91 29.62
C THR A 48 24.59 4.70 30.88
N ARG A 49 23.92 5.82 31.14
CA ARG A 49 24.08 6.60 32.39
C ARG A 49 23.12 6.17 33.51
N ALA A 50 22.49 5.01 33.38
CA ALA A 50 21.50 4.52 34.33
C ALA A 50 22.13 4.18 35.69
N THR A 51 21.51 4.64 36.78
CA THR A 51 22.01 4.41 38.15
C THR A 51 20.99 3.73 39.07
N SER A 52 19.74 3.60 38.65
CA SER A 52 18.63 3.04 39.45
C SER A 52 18.11 1.75 38.82
N ASP A 53 18.12 0.65 39.59
CA ASP A 53 17.58 -0.64 39.13
C ASP A 53 16.09 -0.55 38.85
N ASP A 54 15.32 0.10 39.74
CA ASP A 54 13.87 0.27 39.55
C ASP A 54 13.56 1.08 38.30
N GLY A 55 14.38 2.08 37.99
CA GLY A 55 14.27 2.83 36.75
C GLY A 55 14.58 1.99 35.50
N ILE A 56 15.48 1.01 35.60
CA ILE A 56 15.78 0.07 34.52
C ILE A 56 14.63 -0.93 34.36
N ARG A 57 14.17 -1.53 35.46
CA ARG A 57 13.03 -2.48 35.46
C ARG A 57 11.78 -1.87 34.85
N ARG A 58 11.45 -0.61 35.20
CA ARG A 58 10.30 0.10 34.60
C ARG A 58 10.39 0.20 33.08
N ARG A 59 11.59 0.37 32.52
CA ARG A 59 11.81 0.44 31.06
C ARG A 59 11.76 -0.94 30.41
N LEU A 60 12.34 -1.96 31.05
CA LEU A 60 12.22 -3.34 30.57
C LEU A 60 10.75 -3.78 30.55
N ALA A 61 10.01 -3.49 31.61
CA ALA A 61 8.56 -3.75 31.68
C ALA A 61 7.78 -2.97 30.60
N PHE A 62 8.22 -1.76 30.24
CA PHE A 62 7.62 -1.04 29.12
C PHE A 62 7.89 -1.71 27.77
N LEU A 63 9.13 -2.15 27.51
CA LEU A 63 9.48 -2.87 26.29
C LEU A 63 8.76 -4.21 26.17
N GLU A 64 8.57 -4.91 27.30
CA GLU A 64 7.72 -6.10 27.37
C GLU A 64 6.25 -5.76 27.10
N ARG A 65 5.74 -4.70 27.71
CA ARG A 65 4.35 -4.25 27.57
C ARG A 65 3.97 -3.85 26.14
N ILE A 66 4.89 -3.23 25.39
CA ILE A 66 4.64 -2.89 23.98
C ILE A 66 4.87 -4.08 23.05
N GLY A 67 5.28 -5.25 23.56
CA GLY A 67 5.49 -6.45 22.75
C GLY A 67 6.83 -6.51 22.02
N LEU A 68 7.84 -5.72 22.43
CA LEU A 68 9.20 -5.81 21.87
C LEU A 68 10.02 -6.92 22.52
N LEU A 69 9.83 -7.14 23.82
CA LEU A 69 10.50 -8.17 24.61
C LEU A 69 9.49 -9.11 25.23
N GLU A 70 9.95 -10.29 25.62
CA GLU A 70 9.22 -11.21 26.47
C GLU A 70 10.13 -11.70 27.60
N ILE A 71 9.54 -11.94 28.77
CA ILE A 71 10.24 -12.50 29.92
C ILE A 71 9.70 -13.90 30.18
N GLU A 72 10.43 -14.90 29.71
CA GLU A 72 10.06 -16.30 29.88
C GLU A 72 11.08 -17.03 30.76
N SER A 73 10.60 -17.71 31.80
CA SER A 73 11.44 -18.51 32.70
C SER A 73 12.64 -17.73 33.29
N GLY A 74 12.47 -16.42 33.55
CA GLY A 74 13.51 -15.54 34.07
C GLY A 74 14.58 -15.13 33.07
N ARG A 75 14.33 -15.34 31.77
CA ARG A 75 15.20 -14.95 30.65
C ARG A 75 14.47 -13.93 29.79
N ILE A 76 15.18 -12.89 29.39
CA ILE A 76 14.67 -11.85 28.49
C ILE A 76 14.97 -12.29 27.06
N ARG A 77 13.98 -12.25 26.19
CA ARG A 77 14.08 -12.52 24.75
C ARG A 77 13.41 -11.43 23.94
N LEU A 78 13.75 -11.36 22.66
CA LEU A 78 12.98 -10.59 21.68
C LEU A 78 11.75 -11.41 21.30
N THR A 79 10.62 -10.74 21.17
CA THR A 79 9.45 -11.30 20.47
C THR A 79 9.72 -11.40 18.97
N GLN A 80 8.82 -11.99 18.19
CA GLN A 80 8.90 -11.97 16.72
C GLN A 80 9.03 -10.54 16.18
N ARG A 81 8.16 -9.62 16.63
CA ARG A 81 8.22 -8.19 16.25
C ARG A 81 9.49 -7.50 16.73
N GLY A 82 10.04 -7.93 17.88
CA GLY A 82 11.34 -7.45 18.36
C GLY A 82 12.52 -7.92 17.50
N MET A 83 12.43 -9.12 16.90
CA MET A 83 13.42 -9.62 15.96
C MET A 83 13.31 -8.92 14.60
N GLU A 84 12.09 -8.73 14.10
CA GLU A 84 11.77 -8.00 12.87
C GLU A 84 12.29 -6.55 12.92
N TRP A 85 12.01 -5.84 14.00
CA TRP A 85 12.56 -4.51 14.20
C TRP A 85 14.08 -4.51 14.20
N LEU A 86 14.72 -5.53 14.80
CA LEU A 86 16.18 -5.59 14.89
C LEU A 86 16.86 -5.98 13.56
N SER A 87 16.20 -6.77 12.70
CA SER A 87 16.78 -7.23 11.43
C SER A 87 16.86 -6.11 10.41
N GLU A 88 15.83 -5.28 10.32
CA GLU A 88 15.73 -4.23 9.31
C GLU A 88 16.05 -2.84 9.88
N THR A 89 16.00 -2.70 11.21
CA THR A 89 16.05 -1.40 11.89
C THR A 89 14.98 -0.44 11.38
N ASP A 90 13.87 -0.98 10.86
CA ASP A 90 12.79 -0.20 10.28
C ASP A 90 12.04 0.56 11.39
N PRO A 91 12.04 1.91 11.37
CA PRO A 91 11.30 2.70 12.35
C PRO A 91 9.79 2.43 12.35
N ALA A 92 9.21 1.89 11.26
CA ALA A 92 7.79 1.60 11.17
C ALA A 92 7.36 0.52 12.16
N VAL A 93 8.12 -0.57 12.30
CA VAL A 93 7.79 -1.68 13.21
C VAL A 93 7.70 -1.21 14.66
N LEU A 94 8.68 -0.39 15.10
CA LEU A 94 8.69 0.14 16.46
C LEU A 94 7.65 1.25 16.66
N TYR A 95 7.33 2.02 15.63
CA TYR A 95 6.21 2.95 15.65
C TYR A 95 4.89 2.22 15.89
N GLU A 96 4.61 1.14 15.17
CA GLU A 96 3.38 0.36 15.34
C GLU A 96 3.26 -0.20 16.77
N LEU A 97 4.32 -0.80 17.31
CA LEU A 97 4.35 -1.29 18.70
C LEU A 97 4.00 -0.17 19.69
N LEU A 98 4.51 1.05 19.46
CA LEU A 98 4.23 2.20 20.30
C LEU A 98 2.78 2.69 20.13
N ALA A 99 2.29 2.87 18.91
CA ALA A 99 0.94 3.39 18.62
C ALA A 99 -0.17 2.41 19.03
N GLU A 100 0.07 1.11 18.91
CA GLU A 100 -0.84 0.05 19.36
C GLU A 100 -0.99 0.02 20.89
N HIS A 101 0.08 0.31 21.64
CA HIS A 101 0.12 0.10 23.08
C HIS A 101 0.12 1.39 23.90
N VAL A 102 0.30 2.55 23.26
CA VAL A 102 0.34 3.87 23.90
C VAL A 102 -0.52 4.86 23.12
N ARG A 103 -1.36 5.62 23.83
CA ARG A 103 -2.23 6.64 23.24
C ARG A 103 -1.43 7.88 22.79
N GLY A 104 -1.91 8.57 21.76
CA GLY A 104 -1.45 9.91 21.39
C GLY A 104 -0.27 9.99 20.43
N PHE A 105 0.28 8.87 19.92
CA PHE A 105 1.29 8.94 18.85
C PHE A 105 0.72 9.46 17.53
N ASP A 106 -0.42 8.91 17.09
CA ASP A 106 -1.11 9.37 15.88
C ASP A 106 -1.58 10.83 16.03
N THR A 107 -2.18 11.18 17.17
CA THR A 107 -2.57 12.56 17.52
C THR A 107 -1.43 13.56 17.40
N ILE A 108 -0.21 13.19 17.84
CA ILE A 108 0.96 14.07 17.71
C ILE A 108 1.35 14.24 16.24
N LEU A 109 1.33 13.17 15.45
CA LEU A 109 1.65 13.26 14.03
C LEU A 109 0.65 14.16 13.30
N GLU A 110 -0.64 14.00 13.58
CA GLU A 110 -1.73 14.81 13.04
C GLU A 110 -1.56 16.29 13.41
N ALA A 111 -1.39 16.59 14.70
CA ALA A 111 -1.21 17.96 15.17
C ALA A 111 0.00 18.65 14.52
N LEU A 112 1.04 17.91 14.14
CA LEU A 112 2.23 18.46 13.49
C LEU A 112 2.08 18.66 11.97
N LEU A 113 1.03 18.11 11.34
CA LEU A 113 0.69 18.42 9.95
C LEU A 113 0.22 19.87 9.79
N ASP A 114 -0.50 20.38 10.79
CA ASP A 114 -0.93 21.79 10.87
C ASP A 114 0.23 22.79 11.04
N GLY A 115 1.45 22.30 11.20
CA GLY A 115 2.66 23.08 11.36
C GLY A 115 3.34 22.87 12.71
N PRO A 116 4.46 23.59 12.97
CA PRO A 116 5.29 23.34 14.14
C PRO A 116 4.56 23.59 15.47
N LYS A 117 4.70 22.68 16.44
CA LYS A 117 4.04 22.75 17.77
C LYS A 117 5.04 22.64 18.92
N THR A 118 4.78 23.34 20.02
CA THR A 118 5.46 23.13 21.31
C THR A 118 4.99 21.84 21.98
N ASP A 119 5.74 21.33 22.95
CA ASP A 119 5.31 20.14 23.72
C ASP A 119 3.99 20.37 24.49
N ALA A 120 3.69 21.63 24.84
CA ALA A 120 2.44 22.00 25.49
C ALA A 120 1.26 21.88 24.53
N GLU A 121 1.38 22.43 23.32
CA GLU A 121 0.36 22.32 22.28
C GLU A 121 0.13 20.86 21.83
N LEU A 122 1.19 20.04 21.82
CA LEU A 122 1.05 18.59 21.61
C LEU A 122 0.30 17.91 22.76
N GLY A 123 0.50 18.37 23.99
CA GLY A 123 -0.26 17.88 25.14
C GLY A 123 -1.73 18.24 25.07
N ASP A 124 -2.04 19.48 24.71
CA ASP A 124 -3.41 19.97 24.53
C ASP A 124 -4.14 19.16 23.44
N ALA A 125 -3.46 18.81 22.33
CA ALA A 125 -4.01 17.98 21.27
C ALA A 125 -4.37 16.56 21.77
N ILE A 126 -3.46 15.91 22.50
CA ILE A 126 -3.71 14.57 23.06
C ILE A 126 -4.82 14.60 24.11
N GLU A 127 -4.84 15.61 25.00
CA GLU A 127 -5.88 15.75 26.02
C GLU A 127 -7.26 16.00 25.39
N SER A 128 -7.32 16.75 24.29
CA SER A 128 -8.55 17.00 23.54
C SER A 128 -9.12 15.72 22.91
N GLU A 129 -8.27 14.86 22.37
CA GLU A 129 -8.70 13.65 21.66
C GLU A 129 -8.96 12.46 22.60
N HIS A 130 -8.19 12.35 23.70
CA HIS A 130 -8.27 11.26 24.67
C HIS A 130 -8.82 11.75 26.03
N ALA A 131 -9.86 12.57 26.00
CA ALA A 131 -10.45 13.22 27.18
C ALA A 131 -11.05 12.24 28.20
N GLU A 132 -11.23 10.96 27.83
CA GLU A 132 -11.68 9.89 28.73
C GLU A 132 -10.60 9.44 29.73
N VAL A 133 -9.34 9.86 29.53
CA VAL A 133 -8.21 9.49 30.37
C VAL A 133 -7.70 10.71 31.15
N ASP A 134 -7.56 10.58 32.47
CA ASP A 134 -7.08 11.64 33.36
C ASP A 134 -5.58 11.94 33.12
N TRP A 135 -5.31 12.75 32.10
CA TRP A 135 -3.97 13.11 31.65
C TRP A 135 -3.36 14.20 32.53
N ASN A 136 -2.78 13.82 33.67
CA ASN A 136 -2.24 14.78 34.65
C ASN A 136 -0.72 15.02 34.58
N ASP A 137 0.00 14.53 33.57
CA ASP A 137 1.47 14.63 33.50
C ASP A 137 1.95 15.47 32.30
N ALA A 138 2.40 16.69 32.60
CA ALA A 138 3.01 17.60 31.64
C ALA A 138 4.31 17.07 30.99
N ALA A 139 4.93 16.02 31.55
CA ALA A 139 6.08 15.35 30.94
C ALA A 139 5.67 14.27 29.90
N GLY A 140 4.38 13.95 29.79
CA GLY A 140 3.85 12.94 28.87
C GLY A 140 4.15 13.24 27.39
N PRO A 141 3.73 14.39 26.83
CA PRO A 141 3.96 14.73 25.42
C PRO A 141 5.45 14.69 25.06
N ALA A 142 6.30 15.08 26.01
CA ALA A 142 7.72 15.08 25.80
C ALA A 142 8.35 13.69 25.71
N GLN A 143 7.70 12.65 26.25
CA GLN A 143 8.18 11.27 26.11
C GLN A 143 7.78 10.67 24.76
N HIS A 144 6.56 10.91 24.29
CA HIS A 144 6.08 10.50 22.97
C HIS A 144 6.91 11.14 21.86
N ARG A 145 7.06 12.47 21.89
CA ARG A 145 7.91 13.18 20.94
C ARG A 145 9.36 12.71 21.00
N GLY A 146 9.89 12.32 22.17
CA GLY A 146 11.23 11.74 22.30
C GLY A 146 11.42 10.44 21.51
N TRP A 147 10.38 9.59 21.46
CA TRP A 147 10.34 8.39 20.62
C TRP A 147 10.28 8.74 19.13
N LEU A 148 9.34 9.62 18.73
CA LEU A 148 9.21 10.06 17.33
C LEU A 148 10.50 10.70 16.78
N GLN A 149 11.22 11.47 17.63
CA GLN A 149 12.54 12.00 17.26
C GLN A 149 13.58 10.89 17.08
N SER A 150 13.55 9.84 17.90
CA SER A 150 14.51 8.73 17.80
C SER A 150 14.23 7.83 16.60
N LEU A 151 12.96 7.77 16.17
CA LEU A 151 12.51 7.09 14.95
C LEU A 151 12.77 7.93 13.68
N GLY A 152 13.18 9.19 13.83
CA GLY A 152 13.45 10.10 12.71
C GLY A 152 12.21 10.75 12.09
N TYR A 153 11.03 10.64 12.71
CA TYR A 153 9.78 11.24 12.21
C TYR A 153 9.57 12.69 12.64
N VAL A 154 10.18 13.10 13.76
CA VAL A 154 10.05 14.45 14.29
C VAL A 154 11.42 15.07 14.49
N GLU A 155 11.56 16.33 14.14
CA GLU A 155 12.71 17.17 14.50
C GLU A 155 12.28 18.27 15.49
N ARG A 156 13.25 18.81 16.23
CA ARG A 156 13.00 19.89 17.19
C ARG A 156 14.03 21.01 17.02
N SER A 157 13.55 22.22 16.79
CA SER A 157 14.35 23.44 16.75
C SER A 157 13.66 24.55 17.53
N ASP A 158 14.43 25.38 18.23
CA ASP A 158 13.93 26.60 18.90
C ASP A 158 12.72 26.39 19.82
N GLY A 159 12.61 25.21 20.43
CA GLY A 159 11.55 24.86 21.37
C GLY A 159 10.27 24.29 20.74
N VAL A 160 10.17 24.29 19.41
CA VAL A 160 9.06 23.71 18.64
C VAL A 160 9.47 22.43 17.91
N ASN A 161 8.49 21.60 17.63
CA ASN A 161 8.63 20.30 16.98
C ASN A 161 8.00 20.36 15.60
N SER A 162 8.60 19.69 14.61
CA SER A 162 8.15 19.64 13.22
C SER A 162 8.30 18.22 12.68
N LEU A 163 7.46 17.84 11.70
CA LEU A 163 7.65 16.59 10.96
C LEU A 163 8.86 16.69 10.03
N THR A 164 9.69 15.65 10.04
CA THR A 164 10.67 15.38 8.96
C THR A 164 9.95 14.89 7.71
N ASP A 165 10.63 14.72 6.57
CA ASP A 165 9.99 14.18 5.36
C ASP A 165 9.40 12.77 5.58
N PRO A 166 10.13 11.79 6.18
CA PRO A 166 9.54 10.49 6.53
C PRO A 166 8.39 10.61 7.53
N GLY A 167 8.47 11.55 8.48
CA GLY A 167 7.40 11.78 9.44
C GLY A 167 6.15 12.37 8.80
N ARG A 168 6.31 13.23 7.78
CA ARG A 168 5.21 13.80 7.02
C ARG A 168 4.52 12.76 6.16
N GLU A 169 5.28 11.86 5.54
CA GLU A 169 4.75 10.72 4.81
C GLU A 169 3.99 9.77 5.74
N LEU A 170 4.57 9.40 6.88
CA LEU A 170 3.89 8.57 7.89
C LEU A 170 2.64 9.27 8.44
N ALA A 171 2.75 10.54 8.83
CA ALA A 171 1.62 11.32 9.33
C ALA A 171 0.52 11.36 8.27
N ARG A 172 0.84 11.72 7.02
CA ARG A 172 -0.11 11.67 5.92
C ARG A 172 -0.69 10.29 5.70
N ARG A 173 0.04 9.19 5.87
CA ARG A 173 -0.50 7.81 5.77
C ARG A 173 -1.44 7.45 6.93
N ARG A 174 -1.19 7.99 8.12
CA ARG A 174 -1.98 7.75 9.33
C ARG A 174 -3.19 8.66 9.46
N THR A 175 -3.06 9.89 8.95
CA THR A 175 -4.10 10.91 8.89
C THR A 175 -4.74 11.00 7.51
N SER A 176 -4.28 10.21 6.54
CA SER A 176 -5.10 9.87 5.39
C SER A 176 -6.19 8.94 5.91
N ASP A 177 -7.16 9.58 6.56
CA ASP A 177 -8.45 9.63 5.91
C ASP A 177 -8.17 9.87 4.42
N ALA A 178 -8.16 8.80 3.63
CA ALA A 178 -8.36 8.97 2.20
C ALA A 178 -9.52 9.97 2.04
N PRO A 179 -9.50 10.84 1.02
CA PRO A 179 -10.37 12.01 0.95
C PRO A 179 -11.77 11.79 1.57
N ASP A 180 -12.08 12.56 2.63
CA ASP A 180 -13.34 12.49 3.40
C ASP A 180 -14.53 12.94 2.53
N LEU A 181 -14.87 12.06 1.61
CA LEU A 181 -15.90 12.22 0.61
C LEU A 181 -17.01 11.25 0.94
N GLU A 182 -18.12 11.79 1.43
CA GLU A 182 -19.32 11.04 1.70
C GLU A 182 -20.14 10.89 0.41
N ARG A 183 -20.48 9.65 0.07
CA ARG A 183 -21.26 9.36 -1.14
C ARG A 183 -22.62 10.06 -1.05
N GLY A 184 -22.95 10.85 -2.08
CA GLY A 184 -24.19 11.60 -2.18
C GLY A 184 -24.07 13.07 -1.74
N GLU A 185 -22.99 13.44 -1.05
CA GLU A 185 -22.74 14.83 -0.67
C GLU A 185 -22.18 15.66 -1.82
N PHE A 186 -22.40 16.97 -1.73
CA PHE A 186 -21.98 17.95 -2.73
C PHE A 186 -20.76 18.73 -2.26
N TYR A 187 -19.80 18.88 -3.16
CA TYR A 187 -18.53 19.56 -2.90
C TYR A 187 -18.26 20.61 -3.97
N THR A 188 -17.83 21.78 -3.53
CA THR A 188 -17.25 22.81 -4.40
C THR A 188 -15.89 22.37 -4.91
N GLN A 189 -15.41 22.98 -6.01
CA GLN A 189 -14.05 22.69 -6.49
C GLN A 189 -12.99 22.96 -5.40
N SER A 190 -13.11 24.04 -4.63
CA SER A 190 -12.12 24.37 -3.58
C SER A 190 -12.11 23.36 -2.44
N GLU A 191 -13.25 22.80 -2.07
CA GLU A 191 -13.33 21.70 -1.10
C GLU A 191 -12.67 20.44 -1.66
N LEU A 192 -12.95 20.09 -2.92
CA LEU A 192 -12.29 18.95 -3.56
C LEU A 192 -10.78 19.14 -3.70
N GLU A 193 -10.32 20.36 -3.99
CA GLU A 193 -8.89 20.67 -4.07
C GLU A 193 -8.19 20.50 -2.71
N ALA A 194 -8.87 20.88 -1.62
CA ALA A 194 -8.36 20.70 -0.26
C ALA A 194 -8.37 19.22 0.16
N VAL A 195 -9.48 18.51 -0.08
CA VAL A 195 -9.69 17.12 0.34
C VAL A 195 -8.81 16.14 -0.46
N LEU A 196 -8.56 16.42 -1.74
CA LEU A 196 -7.74 15.57 -2.61
C LEU A 196 -6.27 16.03 -2.70
N ASP A 197 -5.87 17.06 -1.93
CA ASP A 197 -4.55 17.71 -1.98
C ASP A 197 -4.07 17.99 -3.42
N THR A 198 -4.93 18.60 -4.23
CA THR A 198 -4.62 18.94 -5.63
C THR A 198 -5.20 20.24 -6.09
N SER A 199 -4.55 20.91 -7.05
CA SER A 199 -5.21 21.94 -7.85
C SER A 199 -5.76 21.40 -9.17
N PHE A 200 -7.03 21.69 -9.46
CA PHE A 200 -7.68 21.37 -10.74
C PHE A 200 -7.61 22.51 -11.76
N GLY A 201 -7.19 23.70 -11.34
CA GLY A 201 -7.06 24.87 -12.20
C GLY A 201 -8.41 25.58 -12.41
N ALA A 202 -8.71 26.01 -13.64
CA ALA A 202 -9.90 26.82 -13.89
C ALA A 202 -11.23 26.04 -13.81
N TYR A 203 -11.20 24.73 -14.09
CA TYR A 203 -12.34 23.83 -13.97
C TYR A 203 -11.90 22.37 -14.00
N ILE A 204 -12.68 21.49 -13.37
CA ILE A 204 -12.47 20.04 -13.41
C ILE A 204 -12.95 19.48 -14.77
N LYS A 205 -12.03 18.91 -15.55
CA LYS A 205 -12.34 18.17 -16.79
C LYS A 205 -13.10 16.87 -16.52
N GLY A 206 -13.71 16.30 -17.56
CA GLY A 206 -14.47 15.04 -17.47
C GLY A 206 -13.62 13.85 -17.01
N ILE A 207 -12.35 13.78 -17.41
CA ILE A 207 -11.39 12.80 -16.90
C ILE A 207 -10.13 13.57 -16.49
N ASN A 208 -9.69 13.39 -15.26
CA ASN A 208 -8.59 14.13 -14.66
C ASN A 208 -7.65 13.16 -13.91
N PRO A 209 -6.65 12.57 -14.59
CA PRO A 209 -5.62 11.80 -13.93
C PRO A 209 -4.74 12.71 -13.06
N ARG A 210 -4.45 12.28 -11.84
CA ARG A 210 -3.56 12.96 -10.88
C ARG A 210 -2.35 12.09 -10.64
N THR A 211 -1.19 12.72 -10.62
CA THR A 211 0.10 12.05 -10.44
C THR A 211 0.78 12.56 -9.19
N ASP A 212 1.54 11.70 -8.54
CA ASP A 212 2.39 12.05 -7.40
C ASP A 212 3.60 12.91 -7.84
N GLU A 213 4.49 13.18 -6.89
CA GLU A 213 5.73 13.94 -7.13
C GLU A 213 6.73 13.24 -8.06
N ASN A 214 6.63 11.92 -8.21
CA ASN A 214 7.46 11.11 -9.10
C ASN A 214 6.88 11.05 -10.53
N GLY A 215 5.65 11.54 -10.72
CA GLY A 215 4.93 11.51 -11.99
C GLY A 215 4.18 10.20 -12.22
N ASP A 216 4.07 9.35 -11.19
CA ASP A 216 3.28 8.14 -11.21
C ASP A 216 1.82 8.47 -10.93
N LEU A 217 0.90 7.78 -11.61
CA LEU A 217 -0.53 8.00 -11.44
C LEU A 217 -0.92 7.63 -10.00
N GLU A 218 -1.59 8.54 -9.30
CA GLU A 218 -1.96 8.43 -7.87
C GLU A 218 -3.46 8.21 -7.69
N PHE A 219 -4.30 8.88 -8.49
CA PHE A 219 -5.74 8.64 -8.60
C PHE A 219 -6.29 9.26 -9.88
N VAL A 220 -7.53 8.92 -10.24
CA VAL A 220 -8.24 9.54 -11.36
C VAL A 220 -9.56 10.14 -10.87
N VAL A 221 -9.86 11.37 -11.27
CA VAL A 221 -11.19 11.96 -11.08
C VAL A 221 -11.97 11.85 -12.39
N VAL A 222 -13.13 11.22 -12.33
CA VAL A 222 -14.08 11.12 -13.45
C VAL A 222 -15.32 11.93 -13.10
N LYS A 223 -15.74 12.79 -14.02
CA LYS A 223 -16.91 13.66 -13.86
C LYS A 223 -17.89 13.46 -15.01
N ALA A 224 -19.08 12.97 -14.68
CA ALA A 224 -20.22 13.00 -15.59
C ALA A 224 -21.04 14.27 -15.39
N ARG A 225 -21.60 14.82 -16.48
CA ARG A 225 -22.40 16.04 -16.46
C ARG A 225 -23.80 15.76 -17.01
N GLU A 226 -24.85 16.20 -16.31
CA GLU A 226 -26.26 15.94 -16.65
C GLU A 226 -26.64 16.43 -18.05
N ASP A 227 -26.23 17.64 -18.41
CA ASP A 227 -26.38 18.26 -19.73
C ASP A 227 -25.13 18.03 -20.62
N GLY A 228 -24.37 16.98 -20.33
CA GLY A 228 -23.19 16.59 -21.09
C GLY A 228 -23.53 16.18 -22.52
N PRO A 229 -22.54 16.12 -23.43
CA PRO A 229 -22.73 15.64 -24.79
C PRO A 229 -23.13 14.16 -24.87
N TYR A 230 -23.06 13.44 -23.75
CA TYR A 230 -23.40 12.04 -23.61
C TYR A 230 -24.45 11.92 -22.50
N ALA A 231 -25.63 11.41 -22.85
CA ALA A 231 -26.69 11.08 -21.90
C ALA A 231 -26.46 9.65 -21.41
N ASP A 232 -25.43 9.47 -20.58
CA ASP A 232 -25.07 8.16 -20.04
C ASP A 232 -26.10 7.77 -18.96
N ASP A 233 -26.57 6.50 -18.99
CA ASP A 233 -27.40 5.95 -17.91
C ASP A 233 -26.48 5.49 -16.79
N LEU A 234 -26.31 6.36 -15.80
CA LEU A 234 -25.30 6.22 -14.72
C LEU A 234 -25.91 5.66 -13.43
N ALA A 235 -27.19 5.29 -13.45
CA ALA A 235 -27.92 4.83 -12.26
C ALA A 235 -27.53 3.41 -11.84
N ASP A 236 -27.11 2.59 -12.80
CA ASP A 236 -26.80 1.19 -12.57
C ASP A 236 -25.47 0.98 -11.82
N GLU A 237 -25.33 -0.19 -11.19
CA GLU A 237 -24.10 -0.64 -10.53
C GLU A 237 -22.94 -0.73 -11.53
N ARG A 238 -23.25 -1.15 -12.76
CA ARG A 238 -22.35 -1.19 -13.90
C ARG A 238 -22.91 -0.31 -15.01
N PHE A 239 -22.13 0.65 -15.49
CA PHE A 239 -22.59 1.65 -16.45
C PHE A 239 -21.54 1.94 -17.51
N THR A 240 -21.97 2.56 -18.60
CA THR A 240 -21.09 3.00 -19.69
C THR A 240 -20.73 4.46 -19.52
N TYR A 241 -19.45 4.79 -19.63
CA TYR A 241 -18.93 6.15 -19.62
C TYR A 241 -18.20 6.45 -20.92
N ILE A 242 -18.55 7.56 -21.59
CA ILE A 242 -17.92 7.94 -22.86
C ILE A 242 -16.71 8.83 -22.62
N GLY A 243 -15.59 8.53 -23.30
CA GLY A 243 -14.33 9.25 -23.17
C GLY A 243 -14.37 10.74 -23.53
N GLU A 244 -13.29 11.43 -23.21
CA GLU A 244 -13.11 12.85 -23.52
C GLU A 244 -12.96 13.08 -25.04
N GLY A 245 -13.74 14.04 -25.55
CA GLY A 245 -13.60 14.58 -26.90
C GLY A 245 -14.94 15.00 -27.48
N LEU A 246 -15.13 16.30 -27.76
CA LEU A 246 -16.41 16.86 -28.20
C LEU A 246 -16.83 16.36 -29.61
N PRO A 247 -18.13 16.11 -29.86
CA PRO A 247 -18.68 15.74 -31.17
C PRO A 247 -18.13 16.56 -32.35
N GLU A 248 -18.09 17.89 -32.21
CA GLU A 248 -17.63 18.78 -33.28
C GLU A 248 -16.13 18.66 -33.62
N LYS A 249 -15.34 17.96 -32.80
CA LYS A 249 -13.90 17.73 -33.04
C LYS A 249 -13.60 16.45 -33.83
N GLY A 250 -14.62 15.71 -34.26
CA GLY A 250 -14.48 14.45 -35.00
C GLY A 250 -14.18 13.27 -34.07
N ASP A 251 -13.49 12.25 -34.57
CA ASP A 251 -13.12 11.06 -33.80
C ASP A 251 -12.34 11.41 -32.54
N GLN A 252 -12.61 10.69 -31.44
CA GLN A 252 -11.84 10.83 -30.21
C GLN A 252 -10.40 10.40 -30.44
N ARG A 253 -9.50 10.98 -29.64
CA ARG A 253 -8.07 10.66 -29.68
C ARG A 253 -7.66 10.07 -28.34
N ARG A 254 -6.57 9.29 -28.36
CA ARG A 254 -5.91 8.77 -27.15
C ARG A 254 -5.18 9.91 -26.42
N THR A 255 -5.94 10.84 -25.84
CA THR A 255 -5.42 11.93 -25.00
C THR A 255 -4.90 11.36 -23.67
N ALA A 256 -4.16 12.14 -22.88
CA ALA A 256 -3.74 11.71 -21.54
C ALA A 256 -4.94 11.28 -20.66
N ALA A 257 -6.07 11.98 -20.79
CA ALA A 257 -7.33 11.65 -20.14
C ALA A 257 -7.87 10.27 -20.56
N ASN A 258 -8.11 10.04 -21.86
CA ASN A 258 -8.61 8.76 -22.34
C ASN A 258 -7.61 7.63 -22.08
N ASN A 259 -6.31 7.91 -22.23
CA ASN A 259 -5.26 6.95 -21.96
C ASN A 259 -5.29 6.50 -20.49
N ALA A 260 -5.52 7.40 -19.54
CA ALA A 260 -5.58 7.04 -18.13
C ALA A 260 -6.66 5.98 -17.84
N LEU A 261 -7.87 6.14 -18.39
CA LEU A 261 -8.93 5.13 -18.20
C LEU A 261 -8.71 3.87 -19.03
N VAL A 262 -8.12 3.95 -20.23
CA VAL A 262 -7.70 2.75 -20.97
C VAL A 262 -6.67 1.98 -20.16
N GLU A 263 -5.70 2.66 -19.55
CA GLU A 263 -4.71 2.03 -18.68
C GLU A 263 -5.36 1.50 -17.40
N GLN A 264 -6.38 2.15 -16.82
CA GLN A 264 -7.17 1.53 -15.74
C GLN A 264 -7.80 0.21 -16.18
N ALA A 265 -8.45 0.17 -17.34
CA ALA A 265 -9.08 -1.06 -17.84
C ALA A 265 -8.07 -2.18 -18.11
N GLU A 266 -6.91 -1.84 -18.67
CA GLU A 266 -5.89 -2.83 -19.04
C GLU A 266 -5.04 -3.28 -17.85
N ARG A 267 -4.81 -2.40 -16.88
CA ARG A 267 -3.73 -2.54 -15.90
C ARG A 267 -4.16 -2.33 -14.46
N SER A 268 -5.39 -1.86 -14.22
CA SER A 268 -6.04 -1.45 -12.98
C SER A 268 -5.06 -1.03 -11.89
N THR A 269 -4.92 0.28 -11.70
CA THR A 269 -3.93 0.85 -10.79
C THR A 269 -4.45 2.19 -10.31
N VAL A 270 -4.65 2.38 -9.02
CA VAL A 270 -5.14 3.62 -8.37
C VAL A 270 -6.66 3.84 -8.32
N PRO A 271 -7.17 4.47 -7.25
CA PRO A 271 -8.60 4.73 -7.11
C PRO A 271 -9.13 5.69 -8.19
N VAL A 272 -10.34 5.41 -8.69
CA VAL A 272 -11.08 6.29 -9.61
C VAL A 272 -12.29 6.89 -8.88
N TYR A 273 -12.20 8.18 -8.56
CA TYR A 273 -13.26 8.95 -7.92
C TYR A 273 -14.30 9.38 -8.94
N PHE A 274 -15.55 9.01 -8.73
CA PHE A 274 -16.65 9.38 -9.63
C PHE A 274 -17.48 10.52 -9.05
N PHE A 275 -17.73 11.53 -9.87
CA PHE A 275 -18.55 12.69 -9.52
C PHE A 275 -19.62 12.94 -10.56
N TYR A 276 -20.79 13.36 -10.09
CA TYR A 276 -21.90 13.80 -10.91
C TYR A 276 -22.07 15.33 -10.81
N HIS A 277 -22.16 15.99 -11.97
CA HIS A 277 -22.37 17.43 -12.07
C HIS A 277 -23.80 17.71 -12.59
N PRO A 278 -24.74 18.06 -11.70
CA PRO A 278 -26.10 18.43 -12.10
C PRO A 278 -26.11 19.74 -12.90
N ALA A 279 -27.15 19.95 -13.71
CA ALA A 279 -27.24 21.12 -14.59
C ALA A 279 -27.62 22.43 -13.87
N ASP A 280 -28.10 22.35 -12.63
CA ASP A 280 -28.71 23.47 -11.89
C ASP A 280 -27.78 24.11 -10.83
N ARG A 281 -26.56 23.61 -10.67
CA ARG A 281 -25.56 24.12 -9.70
C ARG A 281 -24.14 23.80 -10.14
N ASP A 282 -23.18 24.50 -9.54
CA ASP A 282 -21.75 24.35 -9.85
C ASP A 282 -21.04 23.27 -9.00
N ASP A 283 -21.69 22.81 -7.93
CA ASP A 283 -21.14 21.82 -7.00
C ASP A 283 -21.22 20.40 -7.59
N LEU A 284 -20.24 19.57 -7.24
CA LEU A 284 -20.13 18.19 -7.70
C LEU A 284 -20.63 17.24 -6.62
N ARG A 285 -21.57 16.35 -6.97
CA ARG A 285 -21.99 15.28 -6.07
C ARG A 285 -21.00 14.13 -6.16
N TYR A 286 -20.46 13.68 -5.03
CA TYR A 286 -19.62 12.50 -5.00
C TYR A 286 -20.47 11.23 -5.13
N GLU A 287 -20.09 10.33 -6.05
CA GLU A 287 -20.83 9.11 -6.38
C GLU A 287 -20.18 7.83 -5.84
N GLY A 288 -19.02 7.95 -5.19
CA GLY A 288 -18.20 6.83 -4.74
C GLY A 288 -17.04 6.51 -5.69
N LEU A 289 -16.29 5.47 -5.33
CA LEU A 289 -15.25 4.90 -6.17
C LEU A 289 -15.84 3.97 -7.23
N VAL A 290 -15.19 3.94 -8.39
CA VAL A 290 -15.52 3.04 -9.49
C VAL A 290 -14.28 2.30 -9.97
N ASP A 291 -14.48 1.11 -10.52
CA ASP A 291 -13.48 0.38 -11.29
C ASP A 291 -13.75 0.60 -12.78
N VAL A 292 -12.70 0.58 -13.59
CA VAL A 292 -12.82 0.58 -15.06
C VAL A 292 -12.64 -0.85 -15.52
N VAL A 293 -13.73 -1.54 -15.80
CA VAL A 293 -13.69 -2.99 -16.09
C VAL A 293 -13.39 -3.30 -17.54
N ASP A 294 -13.62 -2.35 -18.45
CA ASP A 294 -13.32 -2.51 -19.87
C ASP A 294 -13.18 -1.16 -20.59
N ALA A 295 -12.46 -1.14 -21.70
CA ALA A 295 -12.28 0.02 -22.55
C ALA A 295 -12.24 -0.38 -24.03
N GLU A 296 -13.23 0.05 -24.80
CA GLU A 296 -13.32 -0.21 -26.23
C GLU A 296 -13.24 1.07 -27.07
N TYR A 297 -12.70 0.99 -28.28
CA TYR A 297 -12.71 2.09 -29.25
C TYR A 297 -13.69 1.78 -30.38
N VAL A 298 -14.91 2.31 -30.26
CA VAL A 298 -16.09 1.88 -31.03
C VAL A 298 -16.66 3.01 -31.88
N SER A 299 -17.40 2.66 -32.93
CA SER A 299 -18.12 3.64 -33.75
C SER A 299 -19.49 3.94 -33.15
N ARG A 300 -19.75 5.20 -32.79
CA ARG A 300 -21.02 5.70 -32.25
C ARG A 300 -21.41 6.97 -32.97
N ASP A 301 -22.65 7.04 -33.45
CA ASP A 301 -23.21 8.18 -34.22
C ASP A 301 -22.31 8.67 -35.38
N GLY A 302 -21.64 7.74 -36.06
CA GLY A 302 -20.81 8.05 -37.23
C GLY A 302 -19.40 8.57 -36.93
N ARG A 303 -18.94 8.50 -35.68
CA ARG A 303 -17.56 8.79 -35.27
C ARG A 303 -17.02 7.73 -34.33
N MET A 304 -15.70 7.68 -34.16
CA MET A 304 -15.06 6.78 -33.20
C MET A 304 -14.97 7.43 -31.81
N VAL A 305 -15.31 6.67 -30.77
CA VAL A 305 -15.26 7.08 -29.36
C VAL A 305 -14.64 5.99 -28.50
N TYR A 306 -14.06 6.37 -27.37
CA TYR A 306 -13.74 5.45 -26.29
C TYR A 306 -14.99 5.23 -25.46
N GLU A 307 -15.37 3.97 -25.30
CA GLU A 307 -16.46 3.52 -24.45
C GLU A 307 -15.85 2.74 -23.28
N PHE A 308 -16.00 3.27 -22.08
CA PHE A 308 -15.52 2.65 -20.85
C PHE A 308 -16.66 1.96 -20.14
N THR A 309 -16.48 0.70 -19.79
CA THR A 309 -17.41 0.05 -18.86
C THR A 309 -16.91 0.30 -17.46
N MET A 310 -17.73 0.96 -16.65
CA MET A 310 -17.45 1.33 -15.27
C MET A 310 -18.29 0.48 -14.33
N GLU A 311 -17.76 0.18 -13.15
CA GLU A 311 -18.48 -0.57 -12.12
C GLU A 311 -18.26 0.05 -10.74
N ARG A 312 -19.32 0.23 -9.96
CA ARG A 312 -19.24 0.84 -8.64
C ARG A 312 -18.55 -0.11 -7.66
N LEU A 313 -17.64 0.44 -6.86
CA LEU A 313 -16.90 -0.33 -5.87
C LEU A 313 -17.62 -0.42 -4.51
N ASP A 314 -18.81 0.15 -4.31
CA ASP A 314 -19.60 0.11 -3.05
C ASP A 314 -18.77 0.13 -1.75
N LEU A 315 -17.73 0.97 -1.73
CA LEU A 315 -16.93 1.28 -0.56
C LEU A 315 -17.52 2.53 0.09
N GLU A 316 -17.74 2.47 1.40
CA GLU A 316 -18.22 3.63 2.16
C GLU A 316 -17.21 4.78 2.12
N HIS A 317 -15.91 4.45 2.14
CA HIS A 317 -14.84 5.44 2.16
C HIS A 317 -13.67 5.06 1.24
N PRO A 318 -12.99 6.03 0.60
CA PRO A 318 -11.80 5.77 -0.21
C PRO A 318 -10.65 5.10 0.55
N ALA A 319 -10.62 5.22 1.89
CA ALA A 319 -9.56 4.66 2.73
C ALA A 319 -9.61 3.13 2.72
N ALA A 320 -10.82 2.58 2.63
CA ALA A 320 -11.02 1.15 2.47
C ALA A 320 -10.33 0.62 1.19
N PHE A 321 -10.24 1.42 0.12
CA PHE A 321 -9.52 1.03 -1.09
C PHE A 321 -8.04 0.82 -0.81
N GLN A 322 -7.40 1.75 -0.09
CA GLN A 322 -5.98 1.68 0.23
C GLN A 322 -5.67 0.53 1.19
N THR A 323 -6.47 0.34 2.24
CA THR A 323 -6.32 -0.80 3.16
C THR A 323 -6.44 -2.13 2.43
N LEU A 324 -7.43 -2.26 1.53
CA LEU A 324 -7.60 -3.46 0.71
C LEU A 324 -6.44 -3.64 -0.27
N ALA A 325 -5.93 -2.56 -0.85
CA ALA A 325 -4.77 -2.62 -1.72
C ALA A 325 -3.50 -3.06 -0.97
N ALA A 326 -3.25 -2.52 0.24
CA ALA A 326 -2.12 -2.90 1.09
C ALA A 326 -2.21 -4.36 1.57
N SER A 327 -3.41 -4.91 1.75
CA SER A 327 -3.55 -6.33 2.12
C SER A 327 -2.98 -7.31 1.08
N VAL A 328 -2.74 -6.86 -0.17
CA VAL A 328 -2.07 -7.66 -1.20
C VAL A 328 -0.55 -7.74 -1.00
N THR A 329 0.05 -6.74 -0.35
CA THR A 329 1.49 -6.70 -0.06
C THR A 329 1.85 -7.38 1.25
N ASP A 330 0.93 -7.35 2.23
CA ASP A 330 1.19 -7.78 3.61
C ASP A 330 0.89 -9.27 3.86
N GLU A 331 0.27 -9.97 2.90
CA GLU A 331 0.08 -11.43 2.93
C GLU A 331 1.38 -12.18 2.58
N ALA A 332 2.47 -11.83 3.26
CA ALA A 332 3.61 -12.72 3.40
C ALA A 332 3.19 -13.85 4.35
N ASP A 333 2.57 -14.89 3.80
CA ASP A 333 2.40 -16.15 4.51
C ASP A 333 3.77 -16.53 5.13
N ASP A 334 3.76 -16.84 6.43
CA ASP A 334 4.92 -17.29 7.19
C ASP A 334 5.69 -18.35 6.37
N ASP A 335 6.98 -18.12 6.08
CA ASP A 335 7.83 -19.03 5.30
C ASP A 335 7.95 -20.44 5.93
N THR A 336 7.33 -20.67 7.09
CA THR A 336 7.22 -21.99 7.73
C THR A 336 5.98 -22.81 7.37
N GLU A 337 4.98 -22.26 6.64
CA GLU A 337 3.81 -23.00 6.12
C GLU A 337 3.61 -22.82 4.60
N GLU A 338 3.17 -23.88 3.91
CA GLU A 338 2.82 -23.78 2.48
C GLU A 338 1.60 -22.87 2.28
N PRO A 339 1.67 -21.86 1.39
CA PRO A 339 0.58 -20.92 1.18
C PRO A 339 -0.61 -21.62 0.54
N ALA A 340 -1.82 -21.23 0.95
CA ALA A 340 -3.03 -21.65 0.24
C ALA A 340 -2.99 -21.13 -1.21
N LEU A 341 -3.35 -21.96 -2.19
CA LEU A 341 -3.36 -21.56 -3.61
C LEU A 341 -4.54 -20.62 -3.95
N THR A 342 -5.62 -20.72 -3.20
CA THR A 342 -6.89 -20.02 -3.45
C THR A 342 -7.31 -19.17 -2.26
N ASP A 343 -7.99 -18.06 -2.52
CA ASP A 343 -8.70 -17.31 -1.47
C ASP A 343 -9.85 -18.19 -0.93
N ALA A 344 -10.25 -18.11 0.34
CA ALA A 344 -11.50 -18.74 0.75
C ALA A 344 -12.69 -17.87 0.30
N ASP A 345 -13.80 -18.51 -0.07
CA ASP A 345 -14.99 -17.81 -0.59
C ASP A 345 -15.60 -16.84 0.44
N GLU A 346 -15.39 -17.09 1.73
CA GLU A 346 -15.89 -16.26 2.84
C GLU A 346 -14.97 -15.09 3.21
N ASP A 347 -13.73 -15.06 2.69
CA ASP A 347 -12.70 -14.12 3.16
C ASP A 347 -12.93 -12.69 2.65
N TYR A 348 -13.60 -12.53 1.51
CA TYR A 348 -13.76 -11.24 0.84
C TYR A 348 -15.16 -11.07 0.24
N THR A 349 -15.65 -9.82 0.18
CA THR A 349 -16.81 -9.44 -0.63
C THR A 349 -16.44 -9.31 -2.11
N THR A 350 -17.42 -9.24 -3.01
CA THR A 350 -17.19 -9.00 -4.45
C THR A 350 -16.39 -7.71 -4.69
N VAL A 351 -16.70 -6.66 -3.93
CA VAL A 351 -15.99 -5.38 -3.93
C VAL A 351 -14.53 -5.55 -3.51
N GLN A 352 -14.28 -6.23 -2.40
CA GLN A 352 -12.93 -6.44 -1.88
C GLN A 352 -12.07 -7.23 -2.87
N ARG A 353 -12.64 -8.24 -3.53
CA ARG A 353 -11.94 -9.00 -4.58
C ARG A 353 -11.55 -8.12 -5.78
N ARG A 354 -12.37 -7.15 -6.18
CA ARG A 354 -12.05 -6.23 -7.28
C ARG A 354 -10.89 -5.30 -6.92
N VAL A 355 -10.95 -4.69 -5.73
CA VAL A 355 -9.87 -3.82 -5.24
C VAL A 355 -8.56 -4.59 -5.10
N ARG A 356 -8.60 -5.78 -4.49
CA ARG A 356 -7.42 -6.65 -4.37
C ARG A 356 -6.88 -7.08 -5.73
N SER A 357 -7.75 -7.42 -6.69
CA SER A 357 -7.33 -7.79 -8.04
C SER A 357 -6.68 -6.61 -8.78
N SER A 358 -7.16 -5.38 -8.55
CA SER A 358 -6.53 -4.15 -9.04
C SER A 358 -5.12 -3.97 -8.44
N ALA A 359 -5.03 -3.96 -7.11
CA ALA A 359 -3.79 -3.78 -6.38
C ALA A 359 -2.74 -4.85 -6.74
N PHE A 360 -3.13 -6.13 -6.82
CA PHE A 360 -2.24 -7.22 -7.26
C PHE A 360 -1.55 -6.92 -8.58
N ARG A 361 -2.28 -6.44 -9.59
CA ARG A 361 -1.68 -6.14 -10.88
C ARG A 361 -0.62 -5.05 -10.71
N SER A 362 -0.96 -3.96 -10.02
CA SER A 362 -0.04 -2.85 -9.75
C SER A 362 1.23 -3.32 -9.07
N GLU A 363 1.08 -4.02 -7.95
CA GLU A 363 2.16 -4.43 -7.06
C GLU A 363 3.10 -5.43 -7.72
N VAL A 364 2.57 -6.41 -8.46
CA VAL A 364 3.40 -7.35 -9.23
C VAL A 364 4.23 -6.60 -10.30
N LYS A 365 3.64 -5.64 -11.03
CA LYS A 365 4.41 -4.88 -12.03
C LYS A 365 5.51 -4.04 -11.36
N SER A 366 5.21 -3.42 -10.22
CA SER A 366 6.14 -2.59 -9.45
C SER A 366 7.30 -3.42 -8.88
N ALA A 367 7.01 -4.60 -8.31
CA ALA A 367 8.01 -5.52 -7.74
C ALA A 367 9.06 -5.97 -8.76
N TYR A 368 8.70 -6.00 -10.05
CA TYR A 368 9.59 -6.34 -11.16
C TYR A 368 10.10 -5.11 -11.94
N GLU A 369 9.97 -3.91 -11.39
CA GLU A 369 10.39 -2.63 -12.01
C GLU A 369 9.81 -2.40 -13.42
N HIS A 370 8.61 -2.93 -13.66
CA HIS A 370 7.97 -2.98 -14.98
C HIS A 370 8.86 -3.59 -16.07
N ARG A 371 9.48 -4.74 -15.76
CA ARG A 371 10.26 -5.57 -16.68
C ARG A 371 9.66 -6.95 -16.79
N CYS A 372 9.79 -7.56 -17.96
CA CYS A 372 9.35 -8.94 -18.13
C CYS A 372 10.28 -9.87 -17.33
N ALA A 373 9.70 -10.71 -16.47
CA ALA A 373 10.42 -11.67 -15.65
C ALA A 373 11.25 -12.64 -16.51
N ILE A 374 10.77 -12.99 -17.72
CA ILE A 374 11.45 -13.94 -18.61
C ILE A 374 12.55 -13.25 -19.43
N CYS A 375 12.22 -12.24 -20.25
CA CYS A 375 13.22 -11.64 -21.15
C CYS A 375 13.89 -10.36 -20.64
N GLY A 376 13.50 -9.85 -19.47
CA GLY A 376 14.03 -8.61 -18.88
C GLY A 376 13.67 -7.32 -19.62
N ALA A 377 12.92 -7.40 -20.73
CA ALA A 377 12.58 -6.26 -21.55
C ALA A 377 11.59 -5.33 -20.83
N ALA A 378 11.81 -4.02 -21.00
CA ALA A 378 10.92 -2.94 -20.54
C ALA A 378 10.47 -2.12 -21.75
N ARG A 379 9.80 -2.78 -22.70
CA ARG A 379 9.39 -2.13 -23.96
C ARG A 379 8.34 -1.05 -23.66
N LYS A 380 8.51 0.11 -24.29
CA LYS A 380 7.58 1.25 -24.23
C LYS A 380 7.04 1.55 -25.61
N ALA A 381 5.73 1.77 -25.69
CA ALA A 381 5.08 2.33 -26.85
C ALA A 381 5.35 3.85 -26.95
N PRO A 382 5.14 4.49 -28.12
CA PRO A 382 5.39 5.93 -28.31
C PRO A 382 4.63 6.86 -27.36
N ASP A 383 3.51 6.41 -26.79
CA ASP A 383 2.70 7.12 -25.79
C ASP A 383 3.14 6.87 -24.35
N GLY A 384 4.23 6.11 -24.13
CA GLY A 384 4.81 5.85 -22.82
C GLY A 384 4.33 4.56 -22.16
N THR A 385 3.25 3.96 -22.67
CA THR A 385 2.67 2.70 -22.20
C THR A 385 3.70 1.56 -22.25
N ARG A 386 3.80 0.72 -21.20
CA ARG A 386 4.75 -0.39 -21.11
C ARG A 386 4.12 -1.72 -21.52
N ASP A 387 4.84 -2.53 -22.30
CA ASP A 387 4.41 -3.89 -22.71
C ASP A 387 4.67 -4.91 -21.57
N ILE A 388 3.97 -4.72 -20.45
CA ILE A 388 4.05 -5.57 -19.25
C ILE A 388 2.65 -5.74 -18.64
N GLU A 389 2.33 -6.97 -18.29
CA GLU A 389 1.11 -7.46 -17.65
C GLU A 389 1.50 -8.22 -16.38
N ALA A 390 0.61 -8.24 -15.38
CA ALA A 390 0.75 -9.13 -14.23
C ALA A 390 0.01 -10.43 -14.55
N ALA A 391 0.77 -11.51 -14.66
CA ALA A 391 0.26 -12.86 -14.86
C ALA A 391 0.14 -13.57 -13.52
N HIS A 392 -1.03 -14.14 -13.23
CA HIS A 392 -1.17 -15.06 -12.10
C HIS A 392 -0.46 -16.37 -12.43
N ILE A 393 0.35 -16.88 -11.50
CA ILE A 393 0.99 -18.19 -11.62
C ILE A 393 -0.08 -19.27 -11.47
N TYR A 394 -0.80 -19.26 -10.35
CA TYR A 394 -2.01 -20.02 -10.15
C TYR A 394 -3.23 -19.17 -10.56
N PRO A 395 -4.01 -19.63 -11.55
CA PRO A 395 -4.87 -18.75 -12.32
C PRO A 395 -6.07 -18.23 -11.52
N LYS A 396 -6.39 -16.94 -11.69
CA LYS A 396 -7.52 -16.30 -11.00
C LYS A 396 -8.87 -16.98 -11.23
N ARG A 397 -9.11 -17.58 -12.41
CA ARG A 397 -10.33 -18.33 -12.72
C ARG A 397 -10.53 -19.61 -11.88
N GLU A 398 -9.48 -20.08 -11.21
CA GLU A 398 -9.55 -21.16 -10.21
C GLU A 398 -9.56 -20.59 -8.79
N ASN A 399 -9.95 -19.31 -8.64
CA ASN A 399 -9.92 -18.54 -7.40
C ASN A 399 -8.51 -18.34 -6.81
N GLY A 400 -7.49 -18.24 -7.67
CA GLY A 400 -6.12 -17.98 -7.23
C GLY A 400 -5.97 -16.69 -6.42
N ARG A 401 -5.16 -16.75 -5.36
CA ARG A 401 -4.94 -15.62 -4.43
C ARG A 401 -4.30 -14.43 -5.14
N ASP A 402 -4.75 -13.24 -4.78
CA ASP A 402 -4.18 -11.96 -5.22
C ASP A 402 -3.03 -11.56 -4.28
N THR A 403 -1.93 -12.33 -4.28
CA THR A 403 -0.67 -12.04 -3.55
C THR A 403 0.48 -11.89 -4.54
N ILE A 404 1.45 -11.01 -4.28
CA ILE A 404 2.61 -10.80 -5.16
C ILE A 404 3.36 -12.11 -5.43
N ARG A 405 3.42 -13.02 -4.44
CA ARG A 405 4.06 -14.35 -4.57
C ARG A 405 3.35 -15.29 -5.55
N ASN A 406 2.11 -14.98 -5.95
CA ASN A 406 1.35 -15.65 -7.00
C ASN A 406 1.43 -14.90 -8.35
N GLY A 407 2.31 -13.90 -8.50
CA GLY A 407 2.38 -13.04 -9.66
C GLY A 407 3.72 -13.07 -10.39
N LEU A 408 3.67 -12.92 -11.72
CA LEU A 408 4.82 -12.65 -12.58
C LEU A 408 4.54 -11.42 -13.45
N ALA A 409 5.46 -10.46 -13.52
CA ALA A 409 5.38 -9.41 -14.53
C ALA A 409 5.86 -9.94 -15.89
N LEU A 410 4.98 -10.11 -16.88
CA LEU A 410 5.32 -10.68 -18.18
C LEU A 410 4.93 -9.73 -19.32
N CYS A 411 5.71 -9.70 -20.40
CA CYS A 411 5.23 -9.05 -21.62
C CYS A 411 4.16 -9.92 -22.30
N ARG A 412 3.34 -9.33 -23.17
CA ARG A 412 2.16 -9.99 -23.77
C ARG A 412 2.44 -11.36 -24.38
N LEU A 413 3.57 -11.50 -25.10
CA LEU A 413 3.98 -12.78 -25.69
C LEU A 413 4.25 -13.86 -24.63
N HIS A 414 5.05 -13.53 -23.62
CA HIS A 414 5.41 -14.47 -22.55
C HIS A 414 4.24 -14.75 -21.62
N HIS A 415 3.36 -13.78 -21.37
CA HIS A 415 2.12 -14.00 -20.62
C HIS A 415 1.24 -15.03 -21.34
N TRP A 416 0.97 -14.82 -22.63
CA TRP A 416 0.24 -15.79 -23.45
C TRP A 416 0.91 -17.17 -23.46
N ALA A 417 2.23 -17.22 -23.64
CA ALA A 417 2.98 -18.47 -23.69
C ALA A 417 2.89 -19.23 -22.36
N PHE A 418 2.98 -18.52 -21.24
CA PHE A 418 2.86 -19.08 -19.89
C PHE A 418 1.45 -19.61 -19.63
N ASP A 419 0.41 -18.83 -19.94
CA ASP A 419 -1.00 -19.22 -19.77
C ASP A 419 -1.41 -20.39 -20.67
N ALA A 420 -0.84 -20.46 -21.87
CA ALA A 420 -1.09 -21.55 -22.83
C ALA A 420 -0.29 -22.83 -22.51
N GLY A 421 0.61 -22.80 -21.53
CA GLY A 421 1.44 -23.94 -21.14
C GLY A 421 2.64 -24.20 -22.05
N TRP A 422 3.10 -23.20 -22.81
CA TRP A 422 4.38 -23.28 -23.51
C TRP A 422 5.56 -23.14 -22.56
N LEU A 423 5.39 -22.32 -21.52
CA LEU A 423 6.42 -22.00 -20.54
C LEU A 423 5.92 -22.36 -19.15
N ALA A 424 6.81 -22.90 -18.31
CA ALA A 424 6.63 -23.00 -16.87
C ALA A 424 7.92 -22.57 -16.17
N ILE A 425 7.92 -22.44 -14.84
CA ILE A 425 9.11 -22.05 -14.06
C ILE A 425 9.42 -23.14 -13.03
N SER A 426 10.69 -23.55 -12.95
CA SER A 426 11.20 -24.52 -11.96
C SER A 426 11.36 -23.89 -10.57
N ASP A 427 11.60 -24.74 -9.56
CA ASP A 427 11.81 -24.29 -8.17
C ASP A 427 13.11 -23.48 -7.98
N ASP A 428 14.08 -23.62 -8.88
CA ASP A 428 15.29 -22.80 -8.93
C ASP A 428 15.16 -21.59 -9.88
N TYR A 429 13.93 -21.20 -10.20
CA TYR A 429 13.56 -20.05 -11.03
C TYR A 429 14.16 -20.08 -12.44
N ARG A 430 14.14 -21.26 -13.08
CA ARG A 430 14.51 -21.46 -14.48
C ARG A 430 13.27 -21.61 -15.34
N VAL A 431 13.33 -21.08 -16.55
CA VAL A 431 12.28 -21.28 -17.55
C VAL A 431 12.33 -22.72 -18.07
N LEU A 432 11.18 -23.39 -18.08
CA LEU A 432 10.95 -24.70 -18.66
C LEU A 432 10.07 -24.53 -19.90
N VAL A 433 10.38 -25.23 -20.99
CA VAL A 433 9.66 -25.13 -22.26
C VAL A 433 9.00 -26.46 -22.60
N ALA A 434 7.73 -26.41 -22.98
CA ALA A 434 7.01 -27.61 -23.40
C ALA A 434 7.60 -28.17 -24.72
N ASP A 435 7.99 -29.45 -24.72
CA ASP A 435 8.57 -30.10 -25.90
C ASP A 435 7.52 -30.34 -27.00
N ARG A 436 7.42 -29.39 -27.94
CA ARG A 436 6.41 -29.37 -29.02
C ARG A 436 7.03 -29.02 -30.38
N PRO A 437 8.06 -29.75 -30.86
CA PRO A 437 8.82 -29.40 -32.06
C PRO A 437 8.00 -29.40 -33.36
N ASN A 438 6.82 -30.00 -33.34
CA ASN A 438 5.91 -30.08 -34.50
C ASN A 438 4.95 -28.87 -34.61
N LEU A 439 4.94 -27.97 -33.62
CA LEU A 439 4.09 -26.78 -33.63
C LEU A 439 4.87 -25.57 -34.13
N GLU A 440 4.24 -24.77 -34.99
CA GLU A 440 4.80 -23.51 -35.48
C GLU A 440 5.00 -22.53 -34.31
N GLY A 441 6.17 -21.89 -34.24
CA GLY A 441 6.55 -21.01 -33.13
C GLY A 441 7.31 -21.69 -31.98
N TYR A 442 7.43 -23.02 -31.95
CA TYR A 442 8.19 -23.73 -30.91
C TYR A 442 9.64 -23.24 -30.77
N GLU A 443 10.33 -22.98 -31.90
CA GLU A 443 11.72 -22.53 -31.88
C GLU A 443 11.92 -21.20 -31.14
N GLU A 444 10.92 -20.32 -31.10
CA GLU A 444 10.97 -19.05 -30.37
C GLU A 444 11.01 -19.27 -28.85
N PHE A 445 10.26 -20.27 -28.36
CA PHE A 445 10.23 -20.61 -26.94
C PHE A 445 11.36 -21.55 -26.53
N ALA A 446 11.77 -22.48 -27.38
CA ALA A 446 12.85 -23.42 -27.10
C ALA A 446 14.18 -22.73 -26.75
N ALA A 447 14.41 -21.52 -27.29
CA ALA A 447 15.56 -20.71 -26.96
C ALA A 447 15.57 -20.17 -25.51
N LEU A 448 14.44 -20.21 -24.81
CA LEU A 448 14.29 -19.77 -23.42
C LEU A 448 14.57 -20.87 -22.40
N GLU A 449 14.73 -22.12 -22.85
CA GLU A 449 14.96 -23.26 -21.95
C GLU A 449 16.15 -23.00 -21.02
N ASN A 450 15.91 -23.18 -19.72
CA ASN A 450 16.88 -23.01 -18.64
C ASN A 450 17.41 -21.57 -18.44
N GLU A 451 16.81 -20.57 -19.10
CA GLU A 451 17.10 -19.16 -18.79
C GLU A 451 16.67 -18.80 -17.37
N ALA A 452 17.46 -17.97 -16.70
CA ALA A 452 17.15 -17.52 -15.34
C ALA A 452 16.08 -16.42 -15.35
N LEU A 453 15.05 -16.60 -14.51
CA LEU A 453 14.04 -15.58 -14.30
C LEU A 453 14.65 -14.32 -13.68
N LYS A 454 14.17 -13.14 -14.09
CA LYS A 454 14.38 -11.87 -13.38
C LYS A 454 13.42 -11.84 -12.20
N LEU A 455 13.98 -11.85 -11.00
CA LEU A 455 13.24 -11.86 -9.75
C LEU A 455 13.13 -10.45 -9.16
N PRO A 456 12.09 -10.18 -8.34
CA PRO A 456 12.06 -9.01 -7.48
C PRO A 456 13.30 -8.95 -6.57
N THR A 457 13.75 -7.72 -6.32
CA THR A 457 14.88 -7.45 -5.42
C THR A 457 14.56 -7.88 -3.99
N ASP A 458 13.32 -7.64 -3.56
CA ASP A 458 12.75 -8.09 -2.30
C ASP A 458 12.42 -9.60 -2.38
N GLU A 459 12.97 -10.38 -1.47
CA GLU A 459 12.81 -11.84 -1.46
C GLU A 459 11.38 -12.26 -1.11
N ASN A 460 10.69 -11.48 -0.28
CA ASN A 460 9.32 -11.75 0.17
C ASN A 460 8.30 -11.58 -0.97
N LYS A 461 8.71 -10.89 -2.04
CA LYS A 461 7.90 -10.64 -3.24
C LYS A 461 8.18 -11.65 -4.36
N ARG A 462 9.07 -12.61 -4.15
CA ARG A 462 9.40 -13.62 -5.18
C ARG A 462 8.28 -14.66 -5.32
N PRO A 463 8.13 -15.26 -6.52
CA PRO A 463 7.15 -16.32 -6.75
C PRO A 463 7.30 -17.47 -5.74
N HIS A 464 6.23 -17.88 -5.08
CA HIS A 464 6.31 -19.01 -4.16
C HIS A 464 6.34 -20.34 -4.93
N ALA A 465 7.16 -21.29 -4.46
CA ALA A 465 7.28 -22.63 -5.04
C ALA A 465 5.95 -23.38 -5.18
N ALA A 466 5.01 -23.26 -4.24
CA ALA A 466 3.69 -23.91 -4.31
C ALA A 466 2.87 -23.46 -5.53
N PHE A 467 2.82 -22.16 -5.84
CA PHE A 467 2.14 -21.67 -7.04
C PHE A 467 2.84 -22.17 -8.31
N LEU A 468 4.18 -22.15 -8.33
CA LEU A 468 4.97 -22.63 -9.46
C LEU A 468 4.74 -24.13 -9.74
N ALA A 469 4.76 -24.96 -8.69
CA ALA A 469 4.47 -26.39 -8.77
C ALA A 469 3.05 -26.65 -9.30
N ALA A 470 2.06 -25.93 -8.76
CA ALA A 470 0.67 -26.06 -9.21
C ALA A 470 0.48 -25.69 -10.69
N HIS A 471 1.21 -24.68 -11.18
CA HIS A 471 1.23 -24.33 -12.60
C HIS A 471 1.88 -25.44 -13.45
N ARG A 472 3.03 -25.98 -13.02
CA ARG A 472 3.71 -27.10 -13.71
C ARG A 472 2.83 -28.34 -13.82
N GLU A 473 2.20 -28.76 -12.74
CA GLU A 473 1.25 -29.89 -12.72
C GLU A 473 0.10 -29.65 -13.70
N ARG A 474 -0.49 -28.45 -13.67
CA ARG A 474 -1.63 -28.09 -14.53
C ARG A 474 -1.30 -28.19 -16.02
N HIS A 475 -0.08 -27.82 -16.40
CA HIS A 475 0.36 -27.80 -17.80
C HIS A 475 1.14 -29.05 -18.23
N GLY A 476 1.29 -30.04 -17.34
CA GLY A 476 1.91 -31.34 -17.63
C GLY A 476 3.44 -31.30 -17.75
N PHE A 477 4.08 -30.42 -16.99
CA PHE A 477 5.54 -30.39 -16.81
C PHE A 477 5.99 -31.34 -15.69
N GLU A 478 5.07 -31.81 -14.86
CA GLU A 478 5.26 -32.78 -13.76
C GLU A 478 4.22 -33.91 -13.81
#